data_AF-A0A2V5W2B7-F1
#
_entry.id   AF-A0A2V5W2B7-F1
#
_cell.length_a   1.000
_cell.length_b   1.000
_cell.length_c   1.000
_cell.angle_alpha   90.00
_cell.angle_beta   90.00
_cell.angle_gamma   90.00
#
_symmetry.space_group_name_H-M   'P 1'
#
loop_
_entity.id
_entity.type
_entity.pdbx_description
1 polymer ?
#
loop_
_entity_poly.entity_id
_entity_poly.type
_entity_poly.pdbx_seq_one_letter_code
_entity_poly.pdbx_strand_id
1 'polypeptide(L)'
;VAIVPNNQIFNAYLVWGDRQFDLVFMGKTLPTTWLVTLDAIVSVTFLALVAIFYRWYGKHYREPDEVTKLIIGSAFSIAGTLCLFMAAATQTAGHKIGLFWPVAFHFLNSIAFAHLLPISLALFAKYAPKAINATVIGLYYLAFFAANTMVGYVGGFLEKWPTTNFWLLHAAFALGSGLCFVLFKFVAQRQLQVEQ
;
A
#
# COMPACT_ATOMS: atom_id res chain seq x y z
N VAL A 1 8.55 -5.54 2.17
CA VAL A 1 7.25 -6.25 2.09
C VAL A 1 6.05 -5.29 2.13
N ALA A 2 5.96 -4.37 3.11
CA ALA A 2 4.82 -3.45 3.27
C ALA A 2 4.46 -2.61 2.02
N ILE A 3 5.46 -2.21 1.24
CA ILE A 3 5.25 -1.39 0.03
C ILE A 3 4.88 -2.20 -1.22
N VAL A 4 5.09 -3.52 -1.21
CA VAL A 4 4.90 -4.36 -2.39
C VAL A 4 3.47 -4.30 -2.94
N PRO A 5 2.42 -4.38 -2.09
CA PRO A 5 1.04 -4.15 -2.54
C PRO A 5 0.84 -2.86 -3.34
N ASN A 6 1.32 -1.73 -2.81
CA ASN A 6 1.19 -0.43 -3.45
C ASN A 6 1.94 -0.37 -4.78
N ASN A 7 3.18 -0.85 -4.81
CA ASN A 7 4.02 -0.72 -6.00
C ASN A 7 3.62 -1.65 -7.14
N GLN A 8 2.80 -2.67 -6.87
CA GLN A 8 2.24 -3.52 -7.92
C GLN A 8 1.37 -2.74 -8.92
N ILE A 9 0.86 -1.56 -8.53
CA ILE A 9 0.13 -0.62 -9.38
C ILE A 9 0.90 -0.27 -10.66
N PHE A 10 2.22 -0.15 -10.57
CA PHE A 10 3.08 0.23 -11.70
C PHE A 10 3.64 -0.97 -12.47
N ASN A 11 3.18 -2.18 -12.16
CA ASN A 11 3.69 -3.42 -12.72
C ASN A 11 2.51 -4.31 -13.20
N ALA A 12 2.40 -5.53 -12.67
CA ALA A 12 1.45 -6.52 -13.18
C ALA A 12 -0.02 -6.07 -13.04
N TYR A 13 -0.34 -5.12 -12.16
CA TYR A 13 -1.68 -4.53 -12.09
C TYR A 13 -2.11 -3.89 -13.41
N LEU A 14 -1.23 -3.16 -14.10
CA LEU A 14 -1.57 -2.55 -15.40
C LEU A 14 -1.74 -3.60 -16.49
N VAL A 15 -0.89 -4.63 -16.50
CA VAL A 15 -1.02 -5.74 -17.45
C VAL A 15 -2.34 -6.48 -17.23
N TRP A 16 -2.71 -6.71 -15.97
CA TRP A 16 -3.99 -7.33 -15.63
C TRP A 16 -5.18 -6.44 -15.99
N GLY A 17 -5.13 -5.15 -15.64
CA GLY A 17 -6.20 -4.19 -15.91
C GLY A 17 -6.49 -4.07 -17.40
N ASP A 18 -5.45 -4.03 -18.24
CA ASP A 18 -5.59 -3.95 -19.70
C ASP A 18 -6.32 -5.18 -20.27
N ARG A 19 -5.99 -6.35 -19.74
CA ARG A 19 -6.55 -7.63 -20.19
C ARG A 19 -7.92 -7.91 -19.63
N GLN A 20 -8.23 -7.48 -18.41
CA GLN A 20 -9.40 -7.98 -17.68
C GLN A 20 -10.40 -6.89 -17.27
N PHE A 21 -10.01 -5.61 -17.16
CA PHE A 21 -10.95 -4.58 -16.70
C PHE A 21 -11.81 -4.04 -17.84
N ASP A 22 -13.04 -3.67 -17.50
CA ASP A 22 -13.93 -2.96 -18.39
C ASP A 22 -13.57 -1.47 -18.36
N LEU A 23 -12.74 -1.07 -19.32
CA LEU A 23 -12.28 0.30 -19.50
C LEU A 23 -13.09 1.04 -20.56
N VAL A 24 -14.24 0.52 -20.97
CA VAL A 24 -15.10 1.19 -21.95
C VAL A 24 -15.88 2.31 -21.26
N PHE A 25 -15.57 3.55 -21.63
CA PHE A 25 -16.27 4.73 -21.15
C PHE A 25 -16.88 5.47 -22.34
N MET A 26 -18.20 5.67 -22.32
CA MET A 26 -18.94 6.33 -23.41
C MET A 26 -18.64 5.74 -24.81
N GLY A 27 -18.50 4.41 -24.89
CA GLY A 27 -18.23 3.70 -26.16
C GLY A 27 -16.77 3.76 -26.63
N LYS A 28 -15.85 4.35 -25.86
CA LYS A 28 -14.42 4.35 -26.15
C LYS A 28 -13.65 3.58 -25.08
N THR A 29 -12.74 2.71 -25.49
CA THR A 29 -11.82 2.02 -24.57
C THR A 29 -10.77 3.00 -24.09
N LEU A 30 -10.78 3.31 -22.79
CA LEU A 30 -9.76 4.11 -22.15
C LEU A 30 -8.47 3.29 -21.98
N PRO A 31 -7.29 3.91 -22.10
CA PRO A 31 -6.05 3.19 -21.85
C PRO A 31 -5.89 2.92 -20.36
N THR A 32 -5.37 1.74 -20.02
CA THR A 32 -5.19 1.29 -18.63
C THR A 32 -4.32 2.22 -17.79
N THR A 33 -3.45 3.01 -18.43
CA THR A 33 -2.64 4.06 -17.77
C THR A 33 -3.48 5.13 -17.08
N TRP A 34 -4.76 5.30 -17.41
CA TRP A 34 -5.66 6.19 -16.65
C TRP A 34 -5.86 5.75 -15.20
N LEU A 35 -5.69 4.46 -14.89
CA LEU A 35 -5.68 3.99 -13.51
C LEU A 35 -4.48 4.53 -12.72
N VAL A 36 -3.35 4.78 -13.39
CA VAL A 36 -2.18 5.45 -12.78
C VAL A 36 -2.49 6.92 -12.52
N THR A 37 -3.19 7.59 -13.44
CA THR A 37 -3.65 8.97 -13.21
C THR A 37 -4.62 9.04 -12.03
N LEU A 38 -5.57 8.10 -11.96
CA LEU A 38 -6.48 7.96 -10.81
C LEU A 38 -5.67 7.78 -9.52
N ASP A 39 -4.71 6.86 -9.51
CA ASP A 39 -3.85 6.60 -8.36
C ASP A 39 -3.12 7.86 -7.89
N ALA A 40 -2.53 8.62 -8.81
CA ALA A 40 -1.81 9.85 -8.48
C ALA A 40 -2.73 10.89 -7.83
N ILE A 41 -3.92 11.12 -8.41
CA ILE A 41 -4.91 12.07 -7.88
C ILE A 41 -5.37 11.65 -6.49
N VAL A 42 -5.76 10.39 -6.34
CA VAL A 42 -6.30 9.87 -5.08
C VAL A 42 -5.21 9.83 -4.01
N SER A 43 -3.99 9.38 -4.33
CA SER A 43 -2.87 9.32 -3.39
C SER A 43 -2.46 10.70 -2.87
N VAL A 44 -2.35 11.71 -3.73
CA VAL A 44 -2.05 13.09 -3.29
C VAL A 44 -3.19 13.66 -2.45
N THR A 45 -4.43 13.43 -2.88
CA THR A 45 -5.62 13.88 -2.15
C THR A 45 -5.67 13.27 -0.74
N PHE A 46 -5.50 11.96 -0.63
CA PHE A 46 -5.54 11.27 0.66
C PHE A 46 -4.34 11.58 1.55
N LEU A 47 -3.17 11.88 0.99
CA LEU A 47 -2.04 12.39 1.77
C LEU A 47 -2.43 13.69 2.50
N ALA A 48 -3.09 14.62 1.81
CA ALA A 48 -3.60 15.86 2.42
C ALA A 48 -4.76 15.58 3.39
N LEU A 49 -5.74 14.76 3.00
CA LEU A 49 -6.91 14.46 3.84
C LEU A 49 -6.53 13.75 5.14
N VAL A 50 -5.60 12.79 5.11
CA VAL A 50 -5.13 12.09 6.32
C VAL A 50 -4.39 13.06 7.24
N ALA A 51 -3.58 13.97 6.70
CA ALA A 51 -2.92 15.01 7.50
C ALA A 51 -3.93 15.96 8.16
N ILE A 52 -4.94 16.42 7.41
CA ILE A 52 -6.03 17.26 7.94
C ILE A 52 -6.84 16.51 8.99
N PHE A 53 -7.14 15.24 8.73
CA PHE A 53 -7.86 14.36 9.65
C PHE A 53 -7.14 14.26 10.99
N TYR A 54 -5.84 13.95 11.00
CA TYR A 54 -5.09 13.85 12.27
C TYR A 54 -4.94 15.21 12.96
N ARG A 55 -4.77 16.31 12.21
CA ARG A 55 -4.77 17.66 12.79
C ARG A 55 -6.09 18.01 13.47
N TRP A 56 -7.22 17.61 12.88
CA TRP A 56 -8.54 17.77 13.49
C TRP A 56 -8.71 16.82 14.68
N TYR A 57 -8.37 15.54 14.51
CA TYR A 57 -8.50 14.51 15.53
C TYR A 57 -7.71 14.86 16.80
N GLY A 58 -6.46 15.34 16.65
CA GLY A 58 -5.60 15.78 17.76
C GLY A 58 -6.13 16.99 18.55
N LYS A 59 -7.09 17.76 18.02
CA LYS A 59 -7.78 18.83 18.77
C LYS A 59 -8.87 18.30 19.69
N HIS A 60 -9.40 17.12 19.40
CA HIS A 60 -10.54 16.54 20.11
C HIS A 60 -10.17 15.30 20.93
N TYR A 61 -9.13 14.58 20.53
CA TYR A 61 -8.71 13.31 21.10
C TYR A 61 -7.19 13.19 21.14
N ARG A 62 -6.68 12.22 21.92
CA ARG A 62 -5.26 11.88 21.91
C ARG A 62 -4.91 11.20 20.60
N GLU A 63 -4.01 11.81 19.83
CA GLU A 63 -3.56 11.28 18.55
C GLU A 63 -2.83 9.93 18.72
N PRO A 64 -3.06 8.95 17.83
CA PRO A 64 -2.30 7.71 17.83
C PRO A 64 -0.81 7.96 17.57
N ASP A 65 0.06 7.17 18.21
CA ASP A 65 1.51 7.22 17.93
C ASP A 65 1.85 6.77 16.50
N GLU A 66 3.08 7.04 16.07
CA GLU A 66 3.55 6.76 14.72
C GLU A 66 3.40 5.29 14.34
N VAL A 67 3.71 4.35 15.25
CA VAL A 67 3.60 2.91 14.99
C VAL A 67 2.13 2.49 14.86
N THR A 68 1.23 3.07 15.66
CA THR A 68 -0.21 2.82 15.57
C THR A 68 -0.76 3.28 14.23
N LYS A 69 -0.31 4.43 13.73
CA LYS A 69 -0.68 4.89 12.39
C LYS A 69 -0.18 3.95 11.30
N LEU A 70 1.01 3.37 11.44
CA LEU A 70 1.48 2.32 10.52
C LEU A 70 0.57 1.09 10.54
N ILE A 71 0.12 0.64 11.72
CA ILE A 71 -0.81 -0.49 11.86
C ILE A 71 -2.16 -0.17 11.18
N ILE A 72 -2.69 1.04 11.37
CA ILE A 72 -3.90 1.51 10.69
C ILE A 72 -3.69 1.49 9.17
N GLY A 73 -2.55 2.00 8.69
CA GLY A 73 -2.18 1.96 7.28
C GLY A 73 -2.13 0.54 6.72
N SER A 74 -1.55 -0.42 7.45
CA SER A 74 -1.54 -1.83 7.06
C SER A 74 -2.95 -2.42 6.97
N ALA A 75 -3.88 -2.06 7.86
CA ALA A 75 -5.26 -2.51 7.76
C ALA A 75 -5.94 -2.04 6.46
N PHE A 76 -5.71 -0.78 6.07
CA PHE A 76 -6.18 -0.26 4.78
C PHE A 76 -5.50 -0.93 3.59
N SER A 77 -4.20 -1.29 3.69
CA SER A 77 -3.49 -2.02 2.64
C SER A 77 -4.05 -3.43 2.45
N ILE A 78 -4.39 -4.12 3.55
CA ILE A 78 -5.08 -5.42 3.50
C ILE A 78 -6.45 -5.26 2.85
N ALA A 79 -7.25 -4.29 3.27
CA ALA A 79 -8.56 -4.04 2.68
C ALA A 79 -8.48 -3.74 1.17
N GLY A 80 -7.53 -2.88 0.76
CA GLY A 80 -7.30 -2.57 -0.65
C GLY A 80 -6.91 -3.81 -1.46
N THR A 81 -5.95 -4.59 -1.00
CA THR A 81 -5.54 -5.83 -1.71
C THR A 81 -6.66 -6.86 -1.77
N LEU A 82 -7.51 -6.94 -0.74
CA LEU A 82 -8.71 -7.77 -0.77
C LEU A 82 -9.76 -7.28 -1.78
N CYS A 83 -9.84 -5.98 -2.09
CA CYS A 83 -10.65 -5.51 -3.21
C CYS A 83 -10.16 -6.10 -4.55
N LEU A 84 -8.85 -6.21 -4.76
CA LEU A 84 -8.32 -6.83 -5.99
C LEU A 84 -8.54 -8.34 -6.03
N PHE A 85 -8.47 -9.01 -4.87
CA PHE A 85 -8.92 -10.39 -4.76
C PHE A 85 -10.39 -10.53 -5.12
N MET A 86 -11.27 -9.69 -4.58
CA MET A 86 -12.70 -9.71 -4.88
C MET A 86 -12.96 -9.46 -6.36
N ALA A 87 -12.28 -8.49 -6.98
CA ALA A 87 -12.35 -8.24 -8.42
C ALA A 87 -12.07 -9.51 -9.24
N ALA A 88 -11.02 -10.25 -8.90
CA ALA A 88 -10.68 -11.51 -9.56
C ALA A 88 -11.67 -12.64 -9.23
N ALA A 89 -12.11 -12.74 -7.97
CA ALA A 89 -13.00 -13.80 -7.50
C ALA A 89 -14.43 -13.67 -8.03
N THR A 90 -14.89 -12.44 -8.27
CA THR A 90 -16.24 -12.16 -8.79
C THR A 90 -16.26 -11.99 -10.31
N GLN A 91 -15.15 -12.25 -11.00
CA GLN A 91 -15.13 -12.19 -12.46
C GLN A 91 -15.97 -13.33 -13.06
N THR A 92 -16.99 -12.98 -13.83
CA THR A 92 -17.80 -13.95 -14.57
C THR A 92 -17.10 -14.37 -15.86
N ALA A 93 -17.16 -15.66 -16.20
CA ALA A 93 -16.52 -16.20 -17.39
C ALA A 93 -16.93 -15.43 -18.65
N GLY A 94 -15.96 -15.07 -19.49
CA GLY A 94 -16.16 -14.32 -20.72
C GLY A 94 -16.47 -12.82 -20.56
N HIS A 95 -16.54 -12.31 -19.31
CA HIS A 95 -16.83 -10.90 -19.04
C HIS A 95 -15.62 -10.20 -18.44
N LYS A 96 -15.52 -8.90 -18.75
CA LYS A 96 -14.56 -7.98 -18.14
C LYS A 96 -14.99 -7.62 -16.71
N ILE A 97 -14.02 -7.30 -15.88
CA ILE A 97 -14.19 -6.86 -14.49
C ILE A 97 -14.61 -5.39 -14.48
N GLY A 98 -15.77 -5.09 -13.89
CA GLY A 98 -16.20 -3.71 -13.68
C GLY A 98 -15.29 -2.93 -12.72
N LEU A 99 -15.28 -1.60 -12.83
CA LEU A 99 -14.30 -0.75 -12.15
C LEU A 99 -14.56 -0.50 -10.65
N PHE A 100 -15.66 -1.00 -10.08
CA PHE A 100 -15.97 -0.80 -8.67
C PHE A 100 -14.83 -1.23 -7.73
N TRP A 101 -14.37 -2.47 -7.85
CA TRP A 101 -13.31 -3.02 -6.99
C TRP A 101 -11.93 -2.40 -7.26
N PRO A 102 -11.47 -2.23 -8.53
CA PRO A 102 -10.23 -1.51 -8.82
C PRO A 102 -10.21 -0.07 -8.28
N VAL A 103 -11.31 0.66 -8.43
CA VAL A 103 -11.42 2.03 -7.89
C VAL A 103 -11.40 2.00 -6.36
N ALA A 104 -12.17 1.11 -5.72
CA ALA A 104 -12.13 0.97 -4.25
C ALA A 104 -10.72 0.64 -3.74
N PHE A 105 -9.98 -0.21 -4.45
CA PHE A 105 -8.57 -0.49 -4.16
C PHE A 105 -7.73 0.78 -4.18
N HIS A 106 -7.82 1.63 -5.21
CA HIS A 106 -7.04 2.88 -5.25
C HIS A 106 -7.31 3.77 -4.04
N PHE A 107 -8.58 3.96 -3.65
CA PHE A 107 -8.92 4.77 -2.47
C PHE A 107 -8.37 4.18 -1.17
N LEU A 108 -8.58 2.90 -0.91
CA LEU A 108 -8.09 2.23 0.30
C LEU A 108 -6.55 2.18 0.34
N ASN A 109 -5.93 1.86 -0.79
CA ASN A 109 -4.48 1.80 -0.91
C ASN A 109 -3.85 3.19 -0.77
N SER A 110 -4.49 4.26 -1.24
CA SER A 110 -4.02 5.64 -1.02
C SER A 110 -4.10 6.06 0.46
N ILE A 111 -5.12 5.62 1.20
CA ILE A 111 -5.17 5.81 2.67
C ILE A 111 -3.98 5.07 3.31
N ALA A 112 -3.73 3.82 2.90
CA ALA A 112 -2.59 3.05 3.39
C ALA A 112 -1.26 3.75 3.09
N PHE A 113 -1.06 4.20 1.85
CA PHE A 113 0.11 4.94 1.40
C PHE A 113 0.38 6.17 2.26
N ALA A 114 -0.66 6.97 2.54
CA ALA A 114 -0.56 8.17 3.36
C ALA A 114 -0.14 7.89 4.82
N HIS A 115 -0.45 6.69 5.34
CA HIS A 115 -0.03 6.26 6.67
C HIS A 115 1.36 5.62 6.67
N LEU A 116 1.72 4.87 5.63
CA LEU A 116 2.94 4.06 5.64
C LEU A 116 4.18 4.87 5.28
N LEU A 117 4.17 5.55 4.13
CA LEU A 117 5.39 6.07 3.51
C LEU A 117 6.03 7.28 4.24
N PRO A 118 5.29 8.36 4.55
CA PRO A 118 5.89 9.50 5.25
C PRO A 118 6.28 9.14 6.69
N ILE A 119 5.48 8.30 7.35
CA ILE A 119 5.71 7.91 8.74
C ILE A 119 6.89 6.96 8.85
N SER A 120 7.02 5.97 7.95
CA SER A 120 8.16 5.06 7.99
C SER A 120 9.47 5.82 7.83
N LEU A 121 9.57 6.72 6.84
CA LEU A 121 10.77 7.51 6.63
C LEU A 121 11.09 8.38 7.85
N ALA A 122 10.09 9.04 8.43
CA ALA A 122 10.26 9.85 9.64
C ALA A 122 10.76 9.03 10.83
N LEU A 123 10.26 7.80 11.02
CA LEU A 123 10.72 6.91 12.10
C LEU A 123 12.18 6.49 11.91
N PHE A 124 12.58 6.10 10.70
CA PHE A 124 13.96 5.74 10.42
C PHE A 124 14.90 6.92 10.66
N ALA A 125 14.51 8.14 10.25
CA ALA A 125 15.29 9.34 10.51
C ALA A 125 15.38 9.68 12.02
N LYS A 126 14.26 9.55 12.75
CA LYS A 126 14.13 9.87 14.18
C LYS A 126 14.97 8.95 15.06
N TYR A 127 14.99 7.65 14.76
CA TYR A 127 15.70 6.65 15.57
C TYR A 127 17.15 6.41 15.12
N ALA A 128 17.58 6.97 14.00
CA ALA A 128 18.96 6.83 13.57
C ALA A 128 19.92 7.62 14.49
N PRO A 129 21.04 7.01 14.93
CA PRO A 129 22.08 7.75 15.65
C PRO A 129 22.62 8.90 14.81
N LYS A 130 22.80 10.08 15.42
CA LYS A 130 23.21 11.31 14.70
C LYS A 130 24.46 11.12 13.85
N ALA A 131 25.42 10.32 14.32
CA ALA A 131 26.68 10.05 13.63
C ALA A 131 26.52 9.25 12.31
N ILE A 132 25.46 8.46 12.16
CA ILE A 132 25.24 7.57 11.01
C ILE A 132 23.87 7.77 10.36
N ASN A 133 23.24 8.93 10.59
CA ASN A 133 21.89 9.21 10.09
C ASN A 133 21.79 9.02 8.57
N ALA A 134 22.73 9.58 7.81
CA ALA A 134 22.78 9.44 6.34
C ALA A 134 22.89 7.96 5.90
N THR A 135 23.68 7.15 6.62
CA THR A 135 23.83 5.71 6.34
C THR A 135 22.53 4.96 6.58
N VAL A 136 21.81 5.25 7.67
CA VAL A 136 20.51 4.62 7.96
C VAL A 136 19.48 4.97 6.88
N ILE A 137 19.44 6.23 6.43
CA ILE A 137 18.57 6.64 5.31
C ILE A 137 18.99 5.96 4.00
N GLY A 138 20.28 5.81 3.74
CA GLY A 138 20.79 5.03 2.60
C GLY A 138 20.32 3.57 2.63
N LEU A 139 20.38 2.91 3.79
CA LEU A 139 19.89 1.55 3.99
C LEU A 139 18.36 1.45 3.82
N TYR A 140 17.60 2.47 4.26
CA TYR A 140 16.17 2.54 4.02
C TYR A 140 15.85 2.51 2.51
N TYR A 141 16.54 3.34 1.71
CA TYR A 141 16.35 3.33 0.25
C TYR A 141 16.86 2.06 -0.41
N LEU A 142 17.92 1.43 0.10
CA LEU A 142 18.38 0.13 -0.38
C LEU A 142 17.33 -0.97 -0.14
N ALA A 143 16.69 -0.97 1.03
CA ALA A 143 15.56 -1.86 1.31
C ALA A 143 14.37 -1.58 0.38
N PHE A 144 14.13 -0.32 0.03
CA PHE A 144 13.12 0.10 -0.94
C PHE A 144 13.41 -0.42 -2.34
N PHE A 145 14.68 -0.37 -2.77
CA PHE A 145 15.14 -0.97 -4.03
C PHE A 145 14.86 -2.48 -4.04
N ALA A 146 15.28 -3.20 -2.99
CA ALA A 146 15.04 -4.63 -2.88
C ALA A 146 13.54 -4.98 -2.91
N ALA A 147 12.70 -4.17 -2.27
CA ALA A 147 11.25 -4.34 -2.32
C ALA A 147 10.69 -4.14 -3.74
N ASN A 148 11.19 -3.17 -4.51
CA ASN A 148 10.80 -2.96 -5.90
C ASN A 148 11.28 -4.10 -6.82
N THR A 149 12.48 -4.64 -6.60
CA THR A 149 12.92 -5.85 -7.29
C THR A 149 11.98 -7.03 -7.00
N MET A 150 11.53 -7.17 -5.75
CA MET A 150 10.58 -8.20 -5.36
C MET A 150 9.21 -8.01 -6.03
N VAL A 151 8.71 -6.79 -6.19
CA VAL A 151 7.49 -6.47 -6.97
C VAL A 151 7.63 -6.97 -8.41
N GLY A 152 8.80 -6.75 -9.03
CA GLY A 152 9.14 -7.29 -10.36
C GLY A 152 9.02 -8.82 -10.42
N TYR A 153 9.73 -9.50 -9.53
CA TYR A 153 9.76 -10.96 -9.45
C TYR A 153 8.37 -11.57 -9.18
N VAL A 154 7.67 -11.05 -8.16
CA VAL A 154 6.32 -11.50 -7.80
C VAL A 154 5.33 -11.22 -8.93
N GLY A 155 5.47 -10.10 -9.64
CA GLY A 155 4.65 -9.77 -10.80
C GLY A 155 4.63 -10.86 -11.88
N GLY A 156 5.74 -11.61 -12.04
CA GLY A 156 5.82 -12.74 -12.95
C GLY A 156 4.92 -13.93 -12.59
N PHE A 157 4.34 -13.97 -11.38
CA PHE A 157 3.38 -14.99 -10.98
C PHE A 157 1.98 -14.74 -11.54
N LEU A 158 1.66 -13.51 -12.00
CA LEU A 158 0.36 -13.19 -12.57
C LEU A 158 -0.01 -14.12 -13.74
N GLU A 159 0.97 -14.47 -14.58
CA GLU A 159 0.78 -15.36 -15.74
C GLU A 159 0.75 -16.84 -15.37
N LYS A 160 1.28 -17.20 -14.21
CA LYS A 160 1.52 -18.60 -13.81
C LYS A 160 0.47 -19.14 -12.85
N TRP A 161 -0.15 -18.27 -12.07
CA TRP A 161 -1.05 -18.62 -10.99
C TRP A 161 -2.47 -18.14 -11.27
N PRO A 162 -3.50 -18.74 -10.64
CA PRO A 162 -4.81 -18.13 -10.58
C PRO A 162 -4.69 -16.69 -10.05
N THR A 163 -5.34 -15.73 -10.73
CA THR A 163 -5.29 -14.31 -10.37
C THR A 163 -5.74 -14.04 -8.94
N THR A 164 -6.68 -14.84 -8.43
CA THR A 164 -7.09 -14.82 -7.02
C THR A 164 -5.94 -15.11 -6.06
N ASN A 165 -5.16 -16.16 -6.33
CA ASN A 165 -3.98 -16.51 -5.51
C ASN A 165 -2.90 -15.44 -5.59
N PHE A 166 -2.72 -14.84 -6.76
CA PHE A 166 -1.80 -13.71 -6.94
C PHE A 166 -2.17 -12.54 -6.02
N TRP A 167 -3.44 -12.13 -5.97
CA TRP A 167 -3.86 -11.04 -5.08
C TRP A 167 -3.89 -11.44 -3.60
N LEU A 168 -4.17 -12.71 -3.27
CA LEU A 168 -4.03 -13.22 -1.90
C LEU A 168 -2.59 -13.17 -1.40
N LEU A 169 -1.59 -13.40 -2.26
CA LEU A 169 -0.18 -13.23 -1.89
C LEU A 169 0.12 -11.78 -1.50
N HIS A 170 -0.45 -10.79 -2.21
CA HIS A 170 -0.29 -9.38 -1.86
C HIS A 170 -1.02 -9.04 -0.56
N ALA A 171 -2.20 -9.60 -0.32
CA ALA A 171 -2.88 -9.49 0.96
C ALA A 171 -2.07 -10.11 2.10
N ALA A 172 -1.37 -11.23 1.86
CA ALA A 172 -0.46 -11.85 2.82
C ALA A 172 0.76 -10.96 3.11
N PHE A 173 1.31 -10.27 2.10
CA PHE A 173 2.36 -9.26 2.32
C PHE A 173 1.87 -8.09 3.17
N ALA A 174 0.68 -7.57 2.88
CA ALA A 174 0.06 -6.51 3.66
C ALA A 174 -0.16 -6.96 5.12
N LEU A 175 -0.75 -8.15 5.31
CA LEU A 175 -0.98 -8.75 6.63
C LEU A 175 0.32 -8.98 7.40
N GLY A 176 1.31 -9.61 6.76
CA GLY A 176 2.62 -9.87 7.36
C GLY A 176 3.30 -8.58 7.82
N SER A 177 3.24 -7.51 7.02
CA SER A 177 3.76 -6.21 7.44
C SER A 177 3.00 -5.60 8.62
N GLY A 178 1.66 -5.69 8.62
CA GLY A 178 0.84 -5.25 9.75
C GLY A 178 1.17 -5.99 11.03
N LEU A 179 1.34 -7.32 10.96
CA LEU A 179 1.76 -8.13 12.10
C LEU A 179 3.16 -7.73 12.61
N CYS A 180 4.10 -7.45 11.71
CA CYS A 180 5.42 -6.93 12.10
C CYS A 180 5.32 -5.58 12.84
N PHE A 181 4.45 -4.66 12.41
CA PHE A 181 4.25 -3.38 13.10
C PHE A 181 3.58 -3.57 14.46
N VAL A 182 2.61 -4.48 14.57
CA VAL A 182 1.99 -4.86 15.84
C VAL A 182 3.04 -5.42 16.81
N LEU A 183 3.86 -6.38 16.34
CA LEU A 183 4.95 -6.94 17.14
C LEU A 183 5.96 -5.88 17.56
N PHE A 184 6.36 -4.99 16.65
CA PHE A 184 7.26 -3.88 16.95
C PHE A 184 6.70 -2.96 18.04
N LYS A 185 5.40 -2.62 17.97
CA LYS A 185 4.71 -1.83 18.99
C LYS A 185 4.79 -2.47 20.38
N PHE A 186 4.55 -3.78 20.46
CA PHE A 186 4.52 -4.48 21.75
C PHE A 186 5.90 -4.74 22.34
N VAL A 187 6.89 -5.04 21.49
CA VAL A 187 8.23 -5.48 21.94
C VAL A 187 9.21 -4.31 22.02
N ALA A 188 9.37 -3.56 20.93
CA ALA A 188 10.49 -2.63 20.76
C ALA A 188 10.15 -1.21 21.21
N GLN A 189 8.93 -0.72 20.96
CA GLN A 189 8.55 0.63 21.36
C GLN A 189 8.58 0.81 22.90
N ARG A 190 8.24 -0.24 23.65
CA ARG A 190 8.34 -0.21 25.12
C ARG A 190 9.77 -0.03 25.61
N GLN A 191 10.76 -0.59 24.92
CA GLN A 191 12.18 -0.49 25.30
C GLN A 191 12.76 0.88 24.91
N LEU A 192 12.41 1.40 23.73
CA LEU A 192 12.89 2.70 23.25
C LEU A 192 12.35 3.89 24.06
N GLN A 193 11.20 3.74 24.72
CA GLN A 193 10.66 4.76 25.63
C GLN A 193 11.31 4.75 27.03
N VAL A 194 12.05 3.69 27.38
CA VAL A 194 12.75 3.59 28.68
C VAL A 194 14.15 4.21 28.62
N GLU A 195 14.71 4.36 27.41
CA GLU A 195 16.05 4.93 27.18
C GLU A 195 16.05 6.43 26.79
N GLN A 196 14.88 7.09 26.71
CA GLN A 196 14.74 8.53 26.45
C GLN A 196 14.24 9.28 27.69
#